data_AF-A0AA91U2L6-F1
#
_entry.id   AF-A0AA91U2L6-F1
#
_cell.length_a   1.000
_cell.length_b   1.000
_cell.length_c   1.000
_cell.angle_alpha   90.00
_cell.angle_beta   90.00
_cell.angle_gamma   90.00
#
_symmetry.space_group_name_H-M   'P 1'
#
loop_
_entity.id
_entity.type
_entity.pdbx_description
1 polymer ?
#
loop_
_entity_poly.entity_id
_entity_poly.type
_entity_poly.pdbx_seq_one_letter_code
_entity_poly.pdbx_strand_id
1 'polypeptide(L)' 'MPIRKDDEVQVVRGHYKGQQVGKVVQVYRKKFVVYIERIQREKANGASAYVGIHPSKCVIVKLKMNKDRK' A
#
# COMPACT_ATOMS: atom_id res chain seq x y z
N MET A 1 7.32 5.75 11.69
CA MET A 1 7.24 6.64 10.52
C MET A 1 5.84 6.55 9.90
N PRO A 2 5.10 7.65 9.68
CA PRO A 2 3.80 7.60 9.02
C PRO A 2 3.95 7.27 7.52
N ILE A 3 3.10 6.39 7.01
CA ILE A 3 3.02 6.03 5.59
C ILE A 3 2.40 7.19 4.81
N ARG A 4 3.00 7.52 3.66
CA ARG A 4 2.53 8.55 2.73
C ARG A 4 2.36 7.97 1.34
N LYS A 5 1.69 8.74 0.49
CA LYS A 5 1.65 8.47 -0.95
C LYS A 5 3.09 8.42 -1.49
N ASP A 6 3.31 7.51 -2.43
CA ASP A 6 4.59 7.24 -3.10
C ASP A 6 5.68 6.55 -2.26
N ASP A 7 5.41 6.14 -1.01
CA ASP A 7 6.34 5.25 -0.31
C ASP A 7 6.34 3.86 -0.95
N GLU A 8 7.50 3.20 -0.95
CA GLU A 8 7.60 1.79 -1.30
C GLU A 8 7.34 0.95 -0.04
N VAL A 9 6.37 0.04 -0.12
CA VAL A 9 5.94 -0.80 1.00
C VAL A 9 5.90 -2.26 0.60
N GLN A 10 6.18 -3.13 1.56
CA GLN A 10 6.08 -4.58 1.45
C GLN A 10 5.06 -5.10 2.45
N VAL A 11 4.20 -6.03 2.02
CA VAL A 11 3.20 -6.66 2.89
C VAL A 11 3.83 -7.85 3.61
N VAL A 12 3.80 -7.82 4.94
CA VAL A 12 4.42 -8.86 5.79
C VAL A 12 3.41 -9.84 6.38
N ARG A 13 2.12 -9.49 6.42
CA ARG A 13 1.06 -10.32 7.03
C ARG A 13 -0.20 -10.37 6.16
N GLY A 14 -0.89 -11.51 6.20
CA GLY A 14 -2.17 -11.73 5.49
C GLY A 14 -2.02 -12.41 4.13
N HIS A 15 -3.11 -12.46 3.36
CA HIS A 15 -3.18 -13.17 2.07
C HIS A 15 -2.20 -12.64 1.01
N TYR A 16 -1.86 -11.34 1.07
CA TYR A 16 -0.94 -10.70 0.13
C TYR A 16 0.51 -10.70 0.62
N LYS A 17 0.84 -11.50 1.65
CA LYS A 17 2.20 -11.67 2.15
C LYS A 17 3.08 -12.28 1.05
N GLY A 18 4.28 -11.73 0.87
CA GLY A 18 5.25 -12.24 -0.11
C GLY A 18 5.05 -11.71 -1.52
N GLN A 19 4.01 -10.91 -1.77
CA GLN A 19 3.98 -10.08 -2.98
C GLN A 19 5.15 -9.10 -2.97
N GLN A 20 5.68 -8.80 -4.16
CA GLN A 20 6.78 -7.88 -4.34
C GLN A 20 6.45 -6.50 -3.75
N VAL A 21 7.51 -5.78 -3.39
CA VAL A 21 7.42 -4.38 -2.96
C VAL A 21 6.59 -3.59 -3.96
N GLY A 22 5.65 -2.81 -3.43
CA GLY A 22 4.72 -2.01 -4.21
C GLY A 22 4.70 -0.56 -3.75
N LYS A 23 4.41 0.34 -4.67
CA LYS A 23 4.27 1.76 -4.36
C LYS A 23 2.88 2.05 -3.80
N VAL A 24 2.82 2.91 -2.78
CA VAL A 24 1.55 3.41 -2.23
C VAL A 24 0.91 4.39 -3.20
N VAL A 25 -0.24 4.01 -3.77
CA VAL A 25 -1.03 4.86 -4.66
C VAL A 25 -1.77 5.92 -3.86
N GLN A 26 -2.41 5.50 -2.78
CA GLN A 26 -3.22 6.37 -1.94
C GLN A 26 -3.30 5.84 -0.51
N VAL A 27 -3.27 6.77 0.45
CA VAL A 27 -3.55 6.50 1.86
C VAL A 27 -4.99 6.93 2.14
N TYR A 28 -5.88 5.97 2.31
CA TYR A 28 -7.30 6.23 2.49
C TYR A 28 -7.67 6.28 3.97
N ARG A 29 -7.44 7.45 4.58
CA ARG A 29 -7.59 7.68 6.02
C ARG A 29 -9.01 7.48 6.54
N LYS A 30 -10.04 7.77 5.72
CA LYS A 30 -11.45 7.56 6.08
C LYS A 30 -11.76 6.09 6.42
N LYS A 31 -11.07 5.14 5.77
CA LYS A 31 -11.22 3.70 6.02
C LYS A 31 -10.00 3.08 6.71
N PHE A 32 -9.01 3.89 7.12
CA PHE A 32 -7.74 3.43 7.72
C PHE A 32 -7.02 2.33 6.91
N VAL A 33 -7.09 2.41 5.57
CA VAL A 33 -6.43 1.47 4.66
C VAL A 33 -5.50 2.18 3.69
N VAL A 34 -4.56 1.43 3.14
CA VAL A 34 -3.60 1.85 2.13
C VAL A 34 -3.83 1.04 0.86
N TYR A 35 -3.82 1.71 -0.28
CA TYR A 35 -3.85 1.06 -1.60
C TYR A 35 -2.45 1.00 -2.18
N ILE A 36 -2.07 -0.19 -2.62
CA ILE A 36 -0.76 -0.51 -3.19
C ILE A 36 -0.98 -0.87 -4.66
N GLU A 37 -0.16 -0.31 -5.55
CA GLU A 37 -0.36 -0.35 -7.00
C GLU A 37 -0.53 -1.78 -7.55
N ARG A 38 0.30 -2.70 -7.06
CA ARG A 38 0.35 -4.10 -7.48
C ARG A 38 -0.71 -4.99 -6.82
N ILE A 39 -1.47 -4.45 -5.87
CA ILE A 39 -2.43 -5.21 -5.07
C ILE A 39 -3.84 -4.85 -5.52
N GLN A 40 -4.25 -5.52 -6.59
CA GLN A 40 -5.57 -5.38 -7.19
C GLN A 40 -6.30 -6.71 -7.17
N ARG A 41 -7.61 -6.64 -7.07
CA ARG A 41 -8.53 -7.77 -7.23
C ARG A 41 -9.36 -7.51 -8.48
N GLU A 42 -9.39 -8.50 -9.37
CA GLU A 42 -10.29 -8.51 -10.51
C GLU A 42 -11.71 -8.86 -10.05
N LYS A 43 -12.68 -8.09 -10.54
CA LYS A 43 -14.11 -8.36 -10.36
C LYS A 43 -14.62 -9.24 -11.50
N ALA A 44 -15.76 -9.90 -11.30
CA ALA A 44 -16.40 -10.72 -12.33
C ALA A 44 -16.76 -9.93 -13.61
N ASN A 45 -16.88 -8.61 -13.52
CA ASN A 45 -17.12 -7.73 -14.67
C ASN A 45 -15.83 -7.28 -15.39
N GLY A 46 -14.68 -7.87 -15.09
CA GLY A 46 -13.39 -7.57 -15.73
C GLY A 46 -12.70 -6.29 -15.24
N ALA A 47 -13.30 -5.54 -14.31
CA ALA A 47 -12.69 -4.35 -13.74
C ALA A 47 -11.77 -4.69 -12.57
N SER A 48 -10.61 -4.04 -12.49
CA SER A 48 -9.68 -4.16 -11.37
C SER A 48 -10.00 -3.15 -10.27
N ALA A 49 -10.00 -3.61 -9.01
CA ALA A 49 -10.17 -2.75 -7.84
C ALA A 49 -9.05 -2.96 -6.84
N TYR A 50 -8.55 -1.87 -6.26
CA TYR A 50 -7.52 -1.94 -5.23
C TYR A 50 -8.03 -2.60 -3.97
N VAL A 51 -7.19 -3.45 -3.39
CA VAL A 51 -7.48 -4.07 -2.10
C VAL A 51 -6.93 -3.17 -1.00
N GLY A 52 -7.79 -2.82 -0.05
CA GLY A 52 -7.40 -2.04 1.11
C GLY A 52 -6.58 -2.88 2.09
N ILE A 53 -5.33 -2.48 2.32
CA ILE A 53 -4.46 -3.13 3.30
C ILE A 53 -4.29 -2.23 4.51
N HIS A 54 -4.38 -2.82 5.70
CA HIS A 54 -4.13 -2.09 6.93
C HIS A 54 -2.62 -1.78 7.07
N PRO A 55 -2.24 -0.53 7.38
CA PRO A 55 -0.84 -0.11 7.43
C PRO A 55 0.02 -0.91 8.41
N SER A 56 -0.54 -1.47 9.49
CA SER A 56 0.22 -2.32 10.44
C SER A 56 0.66 -3.67 9.87
N LYS A 57 0.11 -4.08 8.71
CA LYS A 57 0.50 -5.30 7.98
C LYS A 57 1.56 -5.02 6.92
N CYS A 58 2.03 -3.77 6.80
CA CYS A 58 3.02 -3.33 5.83
C CYS A 58 4.31 -2.87 6.53
N VAL A 59 5.44 -3.10 5.87
CA VAL A 59 6.75 -2.55 6.21
C VAL A 59 7.17 -1.58 5.12
N ILE A 60 7.73 -0.44 5.49
CA ILE A 60 8.24 0.55 4.52
C ILE A 60 9.63 0.13 4.09
N VAL A 61 9.86 -0.01 2.79
CA VAL A 61 11.15 -0.38 2.20
C VAL A 61 11.94 0.86 1.79
N LYS A 62 11.29 1.79 1.09
CA LYS A 62 11.87 3.10 0.76
C LYS A 62 10.89 4.20 1.08
N LEU A 63 11.43 5.26 1.68
CA LEU A 63 10.69 6.45 2.03
C LEU A 63 10.78 7.47 0.90
N LYS A 64 9.66 8.10 0.58
CA LYS A 64 9.69 9.35 -0.19
C LYS A 64 10.23 10.46 0.69
N MET A 65 11.45 10.90 0.38
CA MET A 65 12.15 11.98 1.08
C MET A 65 11.66 13.34 0.59
N ASN A 66 11.23 14.18 1.53
CA ASN A 66 10.89 15.59 1.32
C ASN A 66 11.60 16.43 2.40
N LYS A 67 11.60 17.76 2.28
CA LYS A 67 12.20 18.68 3.26
C LYS A 67 11.72 18.42 4.70
N ASP A 68 10.41 18.18 4.89
CA ASP A 68 9.81 17.91 6.21
C ASP A 68 9.97 16.45 6.69
N ARG A 69 10.67 15.63 5.91
CA ARG A 69 10.83 14.19 6.14
C ARG A 69 12.29 13.75 6.21
N LYS A 70 13.20 14.73 6.26
CA LYS A 70 14.60 14.54 6.66
C LYS A 70 14.71 14.47 8.18
#